data_AF-E2CDH9-F1
#
_entry.id   AF-E2CDH9-F1
#
_cell.length_a   1.000
_cell.length_b   1.000
_cell.length_c   1.000
_cell.angle_alpha   90.00
_cell.angle_beta   90.00
_cell.angle_gamma   90.00
#
_symmetry.space_group_name_H-M   'P 1'
#
loop_
_entity.id
_entity.type
_entity.pdbx_description
1 polymer ?
#
loop_
_entity_poly.entity_id
_entity_poly.type
_entity_poly.pdbx_seq_one_letter_code
_entity_poly.pdbx_strand_id
1 'polypeptide(L)'
;MVLIRRTYREYRIFTATLLPHGGIRLQIVGWFVMAAPPTAFPLSWPETLPRTAKPTASRFNTNLNKAMSNVKNALRLFSEDSSKGVANVVICSNVTLGANNPADPGVAIWFQWDGLSVCIAVDRYSKVQDNVQAVYHILEARRTELRHGGLNIVRAPFAGFRALPSSGTEVHWLMALNIGPGTTPDKSIIEEAYRQLAKKHHPDAGGSDERMAELNRARTEALEAVNG
;
A
#
# COMPACT_ATOMS: atom_id res chain seq x y z
N MET A 1 21.52 -17.20 -1.22
CA MET A 1 20.54 -17.32 -2.30
C MET A 1 19.17 -17.50 -1.68
N VAL A 2 18.34 -16.46 -1.64
CA VAL A 2 16.94 -16.52 -1.20
C VAL A 2 16.12 -15.97 -2.34
N LEU A 3 15.44 -16.86 -3.08
CA LEU A 3 14.44 -16.46 -4.06
C LEU A 3 13.19 -15.98 -3.30
N ILE A 4 13.02 -14.66 -3.18
CA ILE A 4 11.73 -14.09 -2.79
C ILE A 4 10.94 -13.85 -4.07
N ARG A 5 10.23 -14.88 -4.56
CA ARG A 5 9.18 -14.67 -5.57
C ARG A 5 8.03 -13.95 -4.87
N ARG A 6 7.89 -12.63 -5.08
CA ARG A 6 6.65 -11.91 -4.74
C ARG A 6 5.58 -12.30 -5.76
N THR A 7 4.63 -13.12 -5.32
CA THR A 7 3.45 -13.53 -6.10
C THR A 7 2.50 -12.35 -6.31
N TYR A 8 2.57 -11.72 -7.47
CA TYR A 8 1.47 -10.93 -8.02
C TYR A 8 0.49 -11.89 -8.70
N ARG A 9 -0.81 -11.76 -8.43
CA ARG A 9 -1.85 -12.57 -9.10
C ARG A 9 -2.48 -11.69 -10.17
N GLU A 10 -2.07 -11.89 -11.42
CA GLU A 10 -2.62 -11.17 -12.58
C GLU A 10 -4.01 -11.70 -12.91
N TYR A 11 -5.02 -10.81 -12.97
CA TYR A 11 -6.36 -11.16 -13.42
C TYR A 11 -6.61 -10.55 -14.81
N ARG A 12 -7.11 -11.38 -15.74
CA ARG A 12 -7.47 -10.95 -17.10
C ARG A 12 -8.88 -10.36 -17.10
N ILE A 13 -9.02 -9.12 -17.60
CA ILE A 13 -10.32 -8.53 -17.86
C ILE A 13 -10.75 -8.95 -19.27
N PHE A 14 -11.91 -9.59 -19.37
CA PHE A 14 -12.49 -10.00 -20.65
C PHE A 14 -13.72 -9.16 -20.98
N THR A 15 -13.84 -8.71 -22.23
CA THR A 15 -15.15 -8.36 -22.82
C THR A 15 -15.67 -9.54 -23.61
N ALA A 16 -16.94 -9.88 -23.40
CA ALA A 16 -17.64 -10.89 -24.17
C ALA A 16 -18.47 -10.22 -25.27
N THR A 17 -18.24 -10.61 -26.53
CA THR A 17 -19.05 -10.18 -27.67
C THR A 17 -19.74 -11.40 -28.28
N LEU A 18 -21.06 -11.32 -28.43
CA LEU A 18 -21.84 -12.37 -29.07
C LEU A 18 -21.68 -12.29 -30.59
N LEU A 19 -21.28 -13.40 -31.22
CA LEU A 19 -21.12 -13.51 -32.65
C LEU A 19 -22.45 -13.85 -33.34
N PRO A 20 -22.64 -13.49 -34.62
CA PRO A 20 -23.89 -13.72 -35.36
C PRO A 20 -24.31 -15.19 -35.45
N HIS A 21 -23.37 -16.13 -35.30
CA HIS A 21 -23.60 -17.58 -35.35
C HIS A 21 -23.78 -18.22 -33.95
N GLY A 22 -24.05 -17.40 -32.92
CA GLY A 22 -24.33 -17.88 -31.56
C GLY A 22 -23.09 -18.20 -30.70
N GLY A 23 -21.88 -17.98 -31.21
CA GLY A 23 -20.64 -18.13 -30.44
C GLY A 23 -20.31 -16.90 -29.58
N ILE A 24 -19.63 -17.08 -28.46
CA ILE A 24 -19.12 -15.97 -27.63
C ILE A 24 -17.63 -15.79 -27.92
N ARG A 25 -17.23 -14.57 -28.33
CA ARG A 25 -15.82 -14.19 -28.44
C ARG A 25 -15.41 -13.44 -27.17
N LEU A 26 -14.46 -13.98 -26.43
CA LEU A 26 -13.82 -13.32 -25.30
C LEU A 26 -12.56 -12.60 -25.80
N GLN A 27 -12.50 -11.28 -25.62
CA GLN A 27 -11.27 -10.50 -25.86
C GLN A 27 -10.72 -10.01 -24.53
N ILE A 28 -9.40 -10.21 -24.31
CA ILE A 28 -8.70 -9.58 -23.20
C ILE A 28 -8.61 -8.09 -23.51
N VAL A 29 -9.24 -7.27 -22.68
CA VAL A 29 -9.26 -5.80 -22.83
C VAL A 29 -8.34 -5.08 -21.86
N GLY A 30 -7.76 -5.81 -20.92
CA GLY A 30 -6.82 -5.27 -19.96
C GLY A 30 -6.41 -6.30 -18.92
N TRP A 31 -5.36 -5.96 -18.19
CA TRP A 31 -4.89 -6.70 -17.03
C TRP A 31 -5.28 -5.90 -15.79
N PHE A 32 -6.03 -6.52 -14.88
CA PHE A 32 -6.29 -5.94 -13.57
C PHE A 32 -5.19 -6.39 -12.63
N VAL A 33 -4.26 -5.50 -12.33
CA VAL A 33 -3.31 -5.69 -11.23
C VAL A 33 -4.04 -5.29 -9.95
N MET A 34 -4.47 -6.28 -9.17
CA MET A 34 -4.85 -5.99 -7.78
C MET A 34 -3.60 -5.46 -7.08
N ALA A 35 -3.64 -4.28 -6.45
CA ALA A 35 -2.50 -3.92 -5.62
C ALA A 35 -2.31 -5.01 -4.57
N ALA A 36 -1.04 -5.29 -4.29
CA ALA A 36 -0.69 -6.29 -3.31
C ALA A 36 -1.36 -5.95 -1.98
N PRO A 37 -1.93 -6.94 -1.26
CA PRO A 37 -2.46 -6.69 0.06
C PRO A 37 -1.35 -6.11 0.95
N PRO A 38 -1.69 -5.19 1.87
CA PRO A 38 -0.70 -4.59 2.76
C PRO A 38 0.05 -5.69 3.51
N THR A 39 1.37 -5.54 3.61
CA THR A 39 2.24 -6.48 4.32
C THR A 39 2.74 -5.85 5.62
N ALA A 40 3.03 -6.67 6.64
CA ALA A 40 3.53 -6.17 7.92
C ALA A 40 4.89 -5.44 7.82
N PHE A 41 5.70 -5.79 6.81
CA PHE A 41 6.96 -5.14 6.49
C PHE A 41 7.22 -5.23 4.97
N PRO A 42 7.73 -4.17 4.31
CA PRO A 42 8.00 -2.83 4.85
C PRO A 42 6.69 -2.04 5.15
N LEU A 43 6.82 -0.86 5.75
CA LEU A 43 5.68 0.02 6.03
C LEU A 43 4.88 0.30 4.74
N SER A 44 3.59 -0.03 4.77
CA SER A 44 2.63 0.23 3.69
C SER A 44 1.78 1.44 4.07
N TRP A 45 2.18 2.63 3.62
CA TRP A 45 1.50 3.90 3.93
C TRP A 45 0.41 4.21 2.88
N PRO A 46 -0.77 4.73 3.26
CA PRO A 46 -1.82 5.08 2.30
C PRO A 46 -1.42 6.32 1.47
N GLU A 47 -1.51 6.23 0.14
CA GLU A 47 -1.10 7.31 -0.79
C GLU A 47 -1.80 8.65 -0.54
N THR A 48 -3.06 8.59 -0.10
CA THR A 48 -3.88 9.78 0.13
C THR A 48 -3.53 10.54 1.41
N LEU A 49 -2.69 9.97 2.27
CA LEU A 49 -2.35 10.57 3.55
C LEU A 49 -0.94 11.19 3.51
N PRO A 50 -0.78 12.49 3.79
CA PRO A 50 0.54 13.10 3.86
C PRO A 50 1.37 12.55 5.01
N ARG A 51 2.69 12.47 4.82
CA ARG A 51 3.66 12.15 5.89
C ARG A 51 3.87 13.36 6.80
N THR A 52 4.19 13.10 8.07
CA THR A 52 4.60 14.14 9.01
C THR A 52 6.02 14.62 8.69
N ALA A 53 6.17 15.90 8.34
CA ALA A 53 7.47 16.47 8.00
C ALA A 53 8.44 16.59 9.19
N LYS A 54 7.92 16.86 10.39
CA LYS A 54 8.72 17.03 11.62
C LYS A 54 8.09 16.24 12.78
N PRO A 55 8.57 15.03 13.07
CA PRO A 55 8.11 14.24 14.20
C PRO A 55 8.35 14.97 15.54
N THR A 56 7.45 14.76 16.49
CA THR A 56 7.51 15.38 17.82
C THR A 56 7.69 14.32 18.91
N ALA A 57 8.11 14.73 20.11
CA ALA A 57 8.09 13.84 21.26
C ALA A 57 6.65 13.64 21.76
N SER A 58 6.29 12.42 22.14
CA SER A 58 4.99 12.14 22.75
C SER A 58 5.04 12.36 24.27
N ARG A 59 3.85 12.46 24.87
CA ARG A 59 3.66 12.40 26.34
C ARG A 59 3.25 11.00 26.81
N PHE A 60 3.20 10.02 25.89
CA PHE A 60 2.76 8.67 26.22
C PHE A 60 3.84 7.97 27.04
N ASN A 61 3.40 7.26 28.08
CA ASN A 61 4.26 6.39 28.88
C ASN A 61 3.84 4.93 28.62
N THR A 62 4.32 4.37 27.51
CA THR A 62 3.99 3.00 27.10
C THR A 62 5.17 2.36 26.38
N ASN A 63 5.23 1.03 26.43
CA ASN A 63 6.17 0.25 25.63
C ASN A 63 5.45 -0.37 24.42
N LEU A 64 6.22 -0.87 23.44
CA LEU A 64 5.68 -1.40 22.20
C LEU A 64 4.69 -2.55 22.43
N ASN A 65 5.00 -3.49 23.33
CA ASN A 65 4.13 -4.63 23.63
C ASN A 65 2.78 -4.18 24.19
N LYS A 66 2.78 -3.24 25.14
CA LYS A 66 1.55 -2.68 25.71
C LYS A 66 0.74 -1.92 24.67
N ALA A 67 1.39 -1.10 23.84
CA ALA A 67 0.72 -0.37 22.76
C ALA A 67 0.06 -1.33 21.74
N MET A 68 0.74 -2.41 21.36
CA MET A 68 0.20 -3.45 20.47
C MET A 68 -0.99 -4.18 21.09
N SER A 69 -0.92 -4.53 22.38
CA SER A 69 -2.06 -5.13 23.10
C SER A 69 -3.26 -4.18 23.19
N ASN A 70 -3.01 -2.89 23.43
CA ASN A 70 -4.06 -1.87 23.45
C ASN A 70 -4.79 -1.79 22.11
N VAL A 71 -4.05 -1.73 21.00
CA VAL A 71 -4.62 -1.73 19.64
C VAL A 71 -5.44 -2.99 19.38
N LYS A 72 -4.90 -4.18 19.69
CA LYS A 72 -5.62 -5.45 19.49
C LYS A 72 -6.94 -5.49 20.25
N ASN A 73 -6.91 -5.05 21.51
CA ASN A 73 -8.12 -4.98 22.34
C ASN A 73 -9.11 -3.95 21.80
N ALA A 74 -8.64 -2.77 21.37
CA ALA A 74 -9.51 -1.75 20.79
C ALA A 74 -10.16 -2.21 19.48
N LEU A 75 -9.45 -2.92 18.59
CA LEU A 75 -10.03 -3.50 17.37
C LEU A 75 -11.11 -4.54 17.68
N ARG A 76 -10.86 -5.42 18.65
CA ARG A 76 -11.87 -6.40 19.12
C ARG A 76 -13.11 -5.67 19.63
N LEU A 77 -12.93 -4.72 20.52
CA LEU A 77 -14.05 -3.99 21.12
C LEU A 77 -14.76 -3.08 20.11
N PHE A 78 -14.05 -2.55 19.11
CA PHE A 78 -14.65 -1.81 18.00
C PHE A 78 -15.55 -2.70 17.14
N SER A 79 -15.17 -3.97 16.94
CA SER A 79 -16.02 -4.96 16.28
C SER A 79 -17.31 -5.22 17.08
N GLU A 80 -17.20 -5.32 18.40
CA GLU A 80 -18.35 -5.48 19.31
C GLU A 80 -19.26 -4.24 19.32
N ASP A 81 -18.69 -3.05 19.53
CA ASP A 81 -19.42 -1.77 19.57
C ASP A 81 -20.16 -1.50 18.24
N SER A 82 -19.61 -1.92 17.10
CA SER A 82 -20.23 -1.72 15.77
C SER A 82 -21.18 -2.84 15.36
N SER A 83 -21.19 -3.99 16.04
CA SER A 83 -21.85 -5.22 15.59
C SER A 83 -21.45 -5.63 14.16
N LYS A 84 -20.20 -5.35 13.77
CA LYS A 84 -19.63 -5.66 12.46
C LYS A 84 -18.26 -6.31 12.64
N GLY A 85 -17.97 -7.33 11.83
CA GLY A 85 -16.69 -8.03 11.85
C GLY A 85 -15.54 -7.11 11.42
N VAL A 86 -14.44 -7.16 12.16
CA VAL A 86 -13.12 -6.66 11.74
C VAL A 86 -12.32 -7.85 11.21
N ALA A 87 -11.83 -7.76 9.98
CA ALA A 87 -11.09 -8.83 9.32
C ALA A 87 -9.79 -8.33 8.68
N ASN A 88 -8.91 -9.24 8.30
CA ASN A 88 -7.70 -8.95 7.52
C ASN A 88 -6.83 -7.84 8.15
N VAL A 89 -6.67 -7.87 9.47
CA VAL A 89 -5.87 -6.88 10.20
C VAL A 89 -4.39 -7.08 9.88
N VAL A 90 -3.74 -6.03 9.38
CA VAL A 90 -2.30 -5.98 9.13
C VAL A 90 -1.74 -4.75 9.84
N ILE A 91 -0.74 -4.96 10.68
CA ILE A 91 0.02 -3.87 11.33
C ILE A 91 1.34 -3.75 10.58
N CYS A 92 1.52 -2.65 9.86
CA CYS A 92 2.67 -2.37 9.02
C CYS A 92 3.63 -1.39 9.70
N SER A 93 4.93 -1.69 9.69
CA SER A 93 5.98 -0.79 10.17
C SER A 93 7.33 -1.15 9.55
N ASN A 94 8.34 -0.30 9.74
CA ASN A 94 9.73 -0.60 9.37
C ASN A 94 10.53 -1.28 10.51
N VAL A 95 9.86 -1.77 11.55
CA VAL A 95 10.49 -2.53 12.62
C VAL A 95 10.87 -3.93 12.12
N THR A 96 12.06 -4.38 12.49
CA THR A 96 12.54 -5.75 12.24
C THR A 96 13.06 -6.37 13.54
N LEU A 97 13.39 -7.67 13.52
CA LEU A 97 14.00 -8.35 14.67
C LEU A 97 15.33 -7.71 15.11
N GLY A 98 16.08 -7.11 14.17
CA GLY A 98 17.37 -6.46 14.45
C GLY A 98 17.28 -4.96 14.70
N ALA A 99 16.15 -4.32 14.41
CA ALA A 99 15.97 -2.87 14.51
C ALA A 99 14.55 -2.52 14.96
N ASN A 100 14.40 -2.22 16.26
CA ASN A 100 13.14 -1.78 16.86
C ASN A 100 12.94 -0.26 16.86
N ASN A 101 13.97 0.50 16.47
CA ASN A 101 13.92 1.96 16.33
C ASN A 101 14.39 2.38 14.92
N PRO A 102 13.58 2.09 13.87
CA PRO A 102 13.90 2.45 12.48
C PRO A 102 13.93 3.96 12.27
N ALA A 103 14.60 4.41 11.20
CA ALA A 103 14.67 5.82 10.83
C ALA A 103 13.29 6.42 10.49
N ASP A 104 12.41 5.64 9.86
CA ASP A 104 10.98 5.96 9.72
C ASP A 104 10.19 5.21 10.80
N PRO A 105 9.73 5.91 11.86
CA PRO A 105 8.97 5.32 12.96
C PRO A 105 7.47 5.17 12.66
N GLY A 106 7.04 5.45 11.42
CA GLY A 106 5.65 5.39 11.01
C GLY A 106 5.03 4.01 11.16
N VAL A 107 3.74 3.99 11.48
CA VAL A 107 2.93 2.78 11.62
C VAL A 107 1.64 2.96 10.84
N ALA A 108 1.22 1.92 10.14
CA ALA A 108 -0.08 1.87 9.48
C ALA A 108 -0.82 0.59 9.89
N ILE A 109 -2.08 0.71 10.28
CA ILE A 109 -2.94 -0.44 10.60
C ILE A 109 -4.04 -0.52 9.56
N TRP A 110 -3.98 -1.56 8.75
CA TRP A 110 -4.96 -1.88 7.73
C TRP A 110 -5.91 -2.94 8.25
N PHE A 111 -7.20 -2.80 7.96
CA PHE A 111 -8.21 -3.83 8.24
C PHE A 111 -9.43 -3.67 7.34
N GLN A 112 -10.26 -4.71 7.27
CA GLN A 112 -11.55 -4.68 6.63
C GLN A 112 -12.65 -4.57 7.67
N TRP A 113 -13.62 -3.70 7.41
CA TRP A 113 -14.77 -3.50 8.29
C TRP A 113 -15.95 -2.99 7.48
N ASP A 114 -17.10 -3.67 7.61
CA ASP A 114 -18.37 -3.23 7.05
C ASP A 114 -18.35 -2.92 5.53
N GLY A 115 -17.61 -3.75 4.78
CA GLY A 115 -17.40 -3.64 3.34
C GLY A 115 -16.31 -2.64 2.92
N LEU A 116 -15.70 -1.94 3.87
CA LEU A 116 -14.63 -0.96 3.63
C LEU A 116 -13.26 -1.55 3.93
N SER A 117 -12.26 -1.14 3.15
CA SER A 117 -10.85 -1.25 3.53
C SER A 117 -10.44 0.03 4.24
N VAL A 118 -9.98 -0.11 5.48
CA VAL A 118 -9.66 1.00 6.37
C VAL A 118 -8.17 0.99 6.68
N CYS A 119 -7.56 2.17 6.68
CA CYS A 119 -6.21 2.40 7.19
C CYS A 119 -6.20 3.47 8.28
N ILE A 120 -5.54 3.19 9.40
CA ILE A 120 -5.15 4.22 10.37
C ILE A 120 -3.63 4.29 10.39
N ALA A 121 -3.07 5.35 9.82
CA ALA A 121 -1.64 5.56 9.71
C ALA A 121 -1.18 6.79 10.51
N VAL A 122 -0.09 6.63 11.27
CA VAL A 122 0.45 7.67 12.16
C VAL A 122 1.98 7.61 12.14
N ASP A 123 2.59 8.78 11.93
CA ASP A 123 4.04 9.02 11.99
C ASP A 123 4.39 10.31 12.74
N ARG A 124 3.45 10.79 13.58
CA ARG A 124 3.57 12.06 14.31
C ARG A 124 4.72 12.06 15.32
N TYR A 125 5.05 10.90 15.87
CA TYR A 125 6.01 10.77 16.96
C TYR A 125 7.30 10.09 16.51
N SER A 126 8.41 10.44 17.18
CA SER A 126 9.73 9.90 16.89
C SER A 126 9.92 8.43 17.29
N LYS A 127 9.02 7.86 18.08
CA LYS A 127 9.08 6.48 18.56
C LYS A 127 7.94 5.65 18.00
N VAL A 128 8.24 4.43 17.56
CA VAL A 128 7.25 3.50 16.98
C VAL A 128 6.11 3.23 17.97
N GLN A 129 6.43 2.90 19.23
CA GLN A 129 5.40 2.59 20.23
C GLN A 129 4.44 3.76 20.51
N ASP A 130 4.91 4.99 20.35
CA ASP A 130 4.09 6.19 20.55
C ASP A 130 3.13 6.37 19.37
N ASN A 131 3.57 6.07 18.14
CA ASN A 131 2.69 6.02 16.97
C ASN A 131 1.67 4.88 17.07
N VAL A 132 2.06 3.69 17.54
CA VAL A 132 1.10 2.59 17.81
C VAL A 132 0.07 3.01 18.86
N GLN A 133 0.51 3.67 19.95
CA GLN A 133 -0.38 4.14 21.00
C GLN A 133 -1.33 5.25 20.51
N ALA A 134 -0.87 6.10 19.60
CA ALA A 134 -1.73 7.09 18.97
C ALA A 134 -2.84 6.43 18.13
N VAL A 135 -2.52 5.36 17.38
CA VAL A 135 -3.52 4.57 16.64
C VAL A 135 -4.56 3.99 17.60
N TYR A 136 -4.14 3.47 18.76
CA TYR A 136 -5.08 3.03 19.80
C TYR A 136 -6.04 4.15 20.24
N HIS A 137 -5.54 5.36 20.52
CA HIS A 137 -6.41 6.48 20.92
C HIS A 137 -7.37 6.92 19.81
N ILE A 138 -6.96 6.84 18.54
CA ILE A 138 -7.86 7.07 17.40
C ILE A 138 -8.98 6.00 17.39
N LEU A 139 -8.66 4.73 17.58
CA LEU A 139 -9.66 3.66 17.66
C LEU A 139 -10.64 3.87 18.82
N GLU A 140 -10.16 4.24 20.01
CA GLU A 140 -11.02 4.55 21.17
C GLU A 140 -11.95 5.73 20.91
N ALA A 141 -11.48 6.76 20.21
CA ALA A 141 -12.32 7.88 19.79
C ALA A 141 -13.44 7.40 18.85
N ARG A 142 -13.11 6.56 17.86
CA ARG A 142 -14.12 5.97 16.96
C ARG A 142 -15.11 5.06 17.68
N ARG A 143 -14.67 4.33 18.70
CA ARG A 143 -15.58 3.56 19.57
C ARG A 143 -16.53 4.47 20.34
N THR A 144 -16.04 5.59 20.86
CA THR A 144 -16.89 6.59 21.54
C THR A 144 -17.91 7.18 20.58
N GLU A 145 -17.49 7.54 19.36
CA GLU A 145 -18.41 8.00 18.31
C GLU A 145 -19.47 6.94 17.96
N LEU A 146 -19.10 5.66 17.86
CA LEU A 146 -20.06 4.58 17.59
C LEU A 146 -21.15 4.50 18.65
N ARG A 147 -20.78 4.54 19.94
CA ARG A 147 -21.73 4.37 21.05
C ARG A 147 -22.74 5.50 21.15
N HIS A 148 -22.34 6.73 20.81
CA HIS A 148 -23.18 7.91 21.01
C HIS A 148 -23.77 8.45 19.71
N GLY A 149 -23.12 8.21 18.57
CA GLY A 149 -23.45 8.78 17.27
C GLY A 149 -23.96 7.77 16.24
N GLY A 150 -23.76 6.47 16.49
CA GLY A 150 -24.19 5.41 15.58
C GLY A 150 -23.26 5.17 14.38
N LEU A 151 -23.59 4.14 13.61
CA LEU A 151 -22.73 3.59 12.54
C LEU A 151 -22.49 4.56 11.38
N ASN A 152 -23.49 5.37 11.03
CA ASN A 152 -23.44 6.34 9.93
C ASN A 152 -22.38 7.43 10.16
N ILE A 153 -22.20 7.88 11.40
CA ILE A 153 -21.20 8.90 11.74
C ILE A 153 -19.78 8.36 11.59
N VAL A 154 -19.55 7.12 11.97
CA VAL A 154 -18.21 6.51 11.95
C VAL A 154 -17.82 5.98 10.57
N ARG A 155 -18.81 5.61 9.75
CA ARG A 155 -18.59 5.22 8.35
C ARG A 155 -18.00 6.34 7.50
N ALA A 156 -18.49 7.58 7.64
CA ALA A 156 -18.07 8.68 6.78
C ALA A 156 -16.56 9.00 6.87
N PRO A 157 -15.94 9.09 8.07
CA PRO A 157 -14.49 9.19 8.21
C PRO A 157 -13.74 8.00 7.61
N PHE A 158 -14.24 6.77 7.78
CA PHE A 158 -13.61 5.57 7.23
C PHE A 158 -13.74 5.44 5.71
N ALA A 159 -14.78 6.02 5.10
CA ALA A 159 -14.86 6.17 3.66
C ALA A 159 -13.76 7.11 3.11
N GLY A 160 -13.35 8.13 3.88
CA GLY A 160 -12.18 8.96 3.58
C GLY A 160 -10.84 8.19 3.67
N PHE A 161 -10.82 7.06 4.41
CA PHE A 161 -9.71 6.11 4.47
C PHE A 161 -9.85 4.94 3.48
N ARG A 162 -10.81 5.01 2.55
CA ARG A 162 -10.86 4.10 1.40
C ARG A 162 -9.69 4.43 0.49
N ALA A 163 -8.53 3.90 0.85
CA ALA A 163 -7.38 3.94 -0.02
C ALA A 163 -7.76 3.20 -1.31
N LEU A 164 -7.63 3.87 -2.44
CA LEU A 164 -7.46 3.13 -3.67
C LEU A 164 -6.20 2.27 -3.45
N PRO A 165 -6.25 0.98 -3.79
CA PRO A 165 -5.04 0.16 -3.79
C PRO A 165 -3.95 0.95 -4.50
N SER A 166 -2.86 1.25 -3.79
CA SER A 166 -1.73 2.03 -4.34
C SER A 166 -1.41 1.47 -5.70
N SER A 167 -1.35 2.30 -6.75
CA SER A 167 -1.09 1.76 -8.08
C SER A 167 0.29 1.11 -8.03
N GLY A 168 0.33 -0.22 -7.96
CA GLY A 168 1.59 -0.99 -7.84
C GLY A 168 2.55 -0.70 -9.00
N THR A 169 2.04 -0.03 -10.02
CA THR A 169 2.69 0.58 -11.17
C THR A 169 3.81 1.56 -10.78
N GLU A 170 3.60 2.49 -9.85
CA GLU A 170 4.57 3.57 -9.58
C GLU A 170 5.90 3.05 -9.00
N VAL A 171 5.81 2.15 -8.02
CA VAL A 171 6.98 1.49 -7.43
C VAL A 171 7.64 0.53 -8.42
N HIS A 172 6.87 -0.07 -9.33
CA HIS A 172 7.36 -1.06 -10.27
C HIS A 172 8.21 -0.44 -11.39
N TRP A 173 7.77 0.65 -12.03
CA TRP A 173 8.57 1.27 -13.09
C TRP A 173 9.80 2.01 -12.54
N LEU A 174 9.72 2.62 -11.35
CA LEU A 174 10.89 3.20 -10.69
C LEU A 174 11.97 2.15 -10.43
N MET A 175 11.59 0.99 -9.88
CA MET A 175 12.53 -0.11 -9.65
C MET A 175 13.06 -0.74 -10.95
N ALA A 176 12.20 -0.93 -11.96
CA ALA A 176 12.62 -1.50 -13.24
C ALA A 176 13.59 -0.59 -14.00
N LEU A 177 13.41 0.73 -13.92
CA LEU A 177 14.31 1.75 -14.48
C LEU A 177 15.49 2.10 -13.54
N ASN A 178 15.61 1.43 -12.39
CA ASN A 178 16.64 1.69 -11.39
C ASN A 178 16.70 3.16 -10.92
N ILE A 179 15.53 3.81 -10.86
CA ILE A 179 15.35 5.17 -10.34
C ILE A 179 15.03 5.04 -8.84
N GLY A 180 15.74 5.81 -8.02
CA GLY A 180 15.63 5.72 -6.57
C GLY A 180 14.21 6.03 -6.07
N PRO A 181 13.69 5.29 -5.07
CA PRO A 181 12.38 5.59 -4.49
C PRO A 181 12.36 7.01 -3.90
N GLY A 182 11.27 7.74 -4.12
CA GLY A 182 11.13 9.15 -3.69
C GLY A 182 11.76 10.17 -4.64
N THR A 183 12.28 9.73 -5.79
CA THR A 183 12.65 10.63 -6.90
C THR A 183 11.39 10.93 -7.72
N THR A 184 11.20 12.18 -8.13
CA THR A 184 10.17 12.58 -9.11
C THR A 184 10.87 12.83 -10.47
N PRO A 185 11.13 11.80 -11.28
CA PRO A 185 11.85 11.95 -12.53
C PRO A 185 10.98 12.62 -13.58
N ASP A 186 11.58 13.50 -14.37
CA ASP A 186 10.93 14.02 -15.57
C ASP A 186 11.09 13.05 -16.75
N LYS A 187 10.44 13.38 -17.87
CA LYS A 187 10.50 12.60 -19.11
C LYS A 187 11.95 12.35 -19.59
N SER A 188 12.85 13.31 -19.39
CA SER A 188 14.23 13.19 -19.86
C SER A 188 15.00 12.15 -19.04
N ILE A 189 14.81 12.14 -17.73
CA ILE A 189 15.42 11.19 -16.79
C ILE A 189 14.93 9.76 -17.08
N ILE A 190 13.63 9.60 -17.35
CA ILE A 190 13.01 8.30 -17.67
C ILE A 190 13.62 7.71 -18.96
N GLU A 191 13.71 8.51 -20.02
CA GLU A 191 14.24 8.07 -21.32
C GLU A 191 15.74 7.75 -21.24
N GLU A 192 16.50 8.52 -20.45
CA GLU A 192 17.92 8.27 -20.24
C GLU A 192 18.15 6.95 -19.48
N ALA A 193 17.44 6.75 -18.37
CA ALA A 193 17.53 5.52 -17.57
C ALA A 193 17.16 4.28 -18.41
N TYR A 194 16.07 4.38 -19.18
CA TYR A 194 15.68 3.33 -20.12
C TYR A 194 16.78 3.03 -21.14
N ARG A 195 17.37 4.05 -21.79
CA ARG A 195 18.39 3.86 -22.82
C ARG A 195 19.64 3.17 -22.26
N GLN A 196 20.07 3.56 -21.07
CA GLN A 196 21.24 2.95 -20.40
C GLN A 196 20.98 1.47 -20.09
N LEU A 197 19.80 1.15 -19.56
CA LEU A 197 19.44 -0.23 -19.20
C LEU A 197 19.15 -1.09 -20.42
N ALA A 198 18.49 -0.55 -21.44
CA ALA A 198 18.23 -1.24 -22.70
C ALA A 198 19.55 -1.65 -23.39
N LYS A 199 20.54 -0.75 -23.43
CA LYS A 199 21.86 -1.08 -23.98
C LYS A 199 22.57 -2.20 -23.22
N LYS A 200 22.37 -2.28 -21.90
CA LYS A 200 22.98 -3.31 -21.03
C LYS A 200 22.26 -4.65 -21.10
N HIS A 201 20.94 -4.65 -21.27
CA HIS A 201 20.09 -5.83 -21.20
C HIS A 201 19.53 -6.27 -22.55
N HIS A 202 20.01 -5.67 -23.65
CA HIS A 202 19.61 -6.07 -25.00
C HIS A 202 20.01 -7.54 -25.26
N PRO A 203 19.11 -8.37 -25.84
CA PRO A 203 19.41 -9.75 -26.24
C PRO A 203 20.69 -9.88 -27.06
N ASP A 204 20.88 -8.99 -28.04
CA ASP A 204 22.08 -8.93 -28.89
C ASP A 204 23.38 -8.59 -28.12
N ALA A 205 23.28 -8.09 -26.88
CA ALA A 205 24.42 -7.77 -26.01
C ALA A 205 24.60 -8.80 -24.88
N GLY A 206 23.93 -9.96 -24.97
CA GLY A 206 23.96 -11.01 -23.94
C GLY A 206 22.91 -10.84 -22.83
N GLY A 207 21.91 -9.99 -23.05
CA GLY A 207 20.73 -9.86 -22.18
C GLY A 207 19.63 -10.86 -22.51
N SER A 208 18.40 -10.58 -22.07
CA SER A 208 17.25 -11.47 -22.29
C SER A 208 16.03 -10.71 -22.81
N ASP A 209 15.23 -11.38 -23.65
CA ASP A 209 13.99 -10.83 -24.20
C ASP A 209 12.99 -10.47 -23.10
N GLU A 210 12.91 -11.27 -22.04
CA GLU A 210 12.04 -11.01 -20.91
C GLU A 210 12.43 -9.72 -20.17
N ARG A 211 13.74 -9.48 -20.01
CA ARG A 211 14.24 -8.28 -19.35
C ARG A 211 14.03 -7.03 -20.19
N MET A 212 14.14 -7.14 -21.51
CA MET A 212 13.78 -6.04 -22.42
C MET A 212 12.28 -5.76 -22.43
N ALA A 213 11.43 -6.78 -22.41
CA ALA A 213 9.98 -6.59 -22.34
C ALA A 213 9.56 -5.89 -21.04
N GLU A 214 10.21 -6.21 -19.92
CA GLU A 214 10.01 -5.53 -18.63
C GLU A 214 10.43 -4.05 -18.67
N LEU A 215 11.58 -3.73 -19.27
CA LEU A 215 12.05 -2.34 -19.44
C LEU A 215 11.13 -1.52 -20.36
N ASN A 216 10.64 -2.12 -21.45
CA ASN A 216 9.70 -1.48 -22.37
C ASN A 216 8.39 -1.13 -21.66
N ARG A 217 7.86 -2.07 -20.87
CA ARG A 217 6.65 -1.84 -20.08
C ARG A 217 6.86 -0.73 -19.05
N ALA A 218 7.96 -0.78 -18.31
CA ALA A 218 8.31 0.24 -17.32
C ALA A 218 8.45 1.64 -17.93
N ARG A 219 9.02 1.75 -19.14
CA ARG A 219 9.10 3.03 -19.86
C ARG A 219 7.72 3.57 -20.22
N THR A 220 6.84 2.74 -20.76
CA THR A 220 5.47 3.17 -21.12
C THR A 220 4.71 3.66 -19.88
N GLU A 221 4.74 2.88 -18.80
CA GLU A 221 4.11 3.22 -17.52
C GLU A 221 4.66 4.53 -16.94
N ALA A 222 5.99 4.73 -16.98
CA ALA A 222 6.63 5.95 -16.49
C ALA A 222 6.26 7.19 -17.32
N LEU A 223 6.18 7.07 -18.65
CA LEU A 223 5.81 8.18 -19.53
C LEU A 223 4.33 8.55 -19.42
N GLU A 224 3.45 7.59 -19.16
CA GLU A 224 2.04 7.85 -18.84
C GLU A 224 1.91 8.56 -17.49
N ALA A 225 2.66 8.13 -16.47
CA ALA A 225 2.61 8.71 -15.13
C ALA A 225 3.09 10.18 -15.06
N VAL A 226 4.04 10.60 -15.92
CA VAL A 226 4.59 11.97 -15.91
C VAL A 226 3.84 12.92 -16.87
N ASN A 227 3.01 12.41 -17.77
CA ASN A 227 2.20 13.24 -18.69
C ASN A 227 0.76 13.47 -18.19
N GLY A 228 0.30 12.76 -17.16
CA GLY A 228 -1.03 12.93 -16.54
C GLY A 228 -0.99 13.83 -15.32
#